data_AF-A0A136NRE8-F1
#
_entry.id   AF-A0A136NRE8-F1
#
_cell.length_a   1.000
_cell.length_b   1.000
_cell.length_c   1.000
_cell.angle_alpha   90.00
_cell.angle_beta   90.00
_cell.angle_gamma   90.00
#
_symmetry.space_group_name_H-M   'P 1'
#
loop_
_entity.id
_entity.type
_entity.pdbx_description
1 polymer ?
#
loop_
_entity_poly.entity_id
_entity_poly.type
_entity_poly.pdbx_seq_one_letter_code
_entity_poly.pdbx_strand_id
1 'polypeptide(L)'
;MTRDSALFTELLKPHYNDALKYCRALCASWSASDAEDVLQQSFLLAFENFPSLKEEAKFRSWFFKIITTTFYSSIRKHFWKKFLPLDSGTQIKNDIPEVFSRAEQTEHRML
;
A
#
# COMPACT_ATOMS: atom_id res chain seq x y z
N MET A 1 22.12 -8.82 -11.28
CA MET A 1 21.27 -8.46 -10.14
C MET A 1 21.77 -7.25 -9.33
N THR A 2 23.08 -6.97 -9.22
CA THR A 2 23.61 -5.86 -8.38
C THR A 2 23.47 -4.46 -8.98
N ARG A 3 23.49 -4.31 -10.32
CA ARG A 3 23.49 -3.01 -10.99
C ARG A 3 22.18 -2.22 -10.81
N ASP A 4 21.04 -2.89 -10.92
CA ASP A 4 19.73 -2.25 -10.84
C ASP A 4 19.41 -1.76 -9.42
N SER A 5 19.96 -2.44 -8.40
CA SER A 5 19.82 -2.04 -6.99
C SER A 5 20.58 -0.75 -6.65
N ALA A 6 21.80 -0.61 -7.17
CA ALA A 6 22.57 0.62 -6.99
C ALA A 6 21.88 1.82 -7.65
N LEU A 7 21.44 1.66 -8.89
CA LEU A 7 20.75 2.72 -9.64
C LEU A 7 19.43 3.12 -8.98
N PHE A 8 18.60 2.15 -8.58
CA PHE A 8 17.37 2.42 -7.84
C PHE A 8 17.64 3.25 -6.58
N THR A 9 18.68 2.89 -5.83
CA THR A 9 19.06 3.59 -4.61
C THR A 9 19.50 5.04 -4.89
N GLU A 10 20.26 5.27 -5.97
CA GLU A 10 20.67 6.61 -6.39
C GLU A 10 19.48 7.50 -6.77
N LEU A 11 18.53 6.96 -7.53
CA LEU A 11 17.31 7.67 -7.92
C LEU A 11 16.38 7.91 -6.72
N LEU A 12 16.36 7.00 -5.74
CA LEU A 12 15.49 7.11 -4.57
C LEU A 12 15.98 8.13 -3.54
N LYS A 13 17.29 8.17 -3.26
CA LYS A 13 17.92 9.06 -2.25
C LYS A 13 17.38 10.49 -2.23
N PRO A 14 17.32 11.24 -3.35
CA PRO A 14 16.85 12.63 -3.34
C PRO A 14 15.35 12.75 -3.02
N HIS A 15 14.57 11.70 -3.21
CA HIS A 15 13.12 11.71 -3.04
C HIS A 15 12.65 11.06 -1.73
N TYR A 16 13.55 10.44 -0.97
CA TYR A 16 13.21 9.72 0.27
C TYR A 16 12.45 10.60 1.28
N ASN A 17 12.99 11.78 1.58
CA ASN A 17 12.38 12.68 2.56
C ASN A 17 11.00 13.19 2.10
N ASP A 18 10.84 13.48 0.81
CA ASP A 18 9.57 13.91 0.25
C ASP A 18 8.54 12.78 0.26
N ALA A 19 8.96 11.56 -0.06
CA ALA A 19 8.11 10.37 0.00
C ALA A 19 7.63 10.10 1.43
N LEU A 20 8.52 10.20 2.43
CA LEU A 20 8.15 10.07 3.83
C LEU A 20 7.13 11.13 4.27
N LYS A 21 7.37 12.42 3.92
CA LYS A 21 6.41 13.50 4.20
C LYS A 21 5.06 13.26 3.51
N TYR A 22 5.10 12.78 2.27
CA TYR A 22 3.90 12.49 1.49
C TYR A 22 3.09 11.33 2.09
N CYS A 23 3.72 10.22 2.46
CA CYS A 23 3.04 9.12 3.15
C CYS A 23 2.43 9.57 4.49
N ARG A 24 3.14 10.38 5.27
CA ARG A 24 2.62 10.97 6.52
C ARG A 24 1.41 11.87 6.27
N ALA A 25 1.42 12.65 5.20
CA ALA A 25 0.29 13.49 4.82
C ALA A 25 -0.93 12.66 4.37
N LEU A 26 -0.73 11.62 3.58
CA LEU A 26 -1.79 10.70 3.16
C LEU A 26 -2.43 9.97 4.35
N CYS A 27 -1.60 9.55 5.31
CA CYS A 27 -2.01 8.85 6.52
C CYS A 27 -2.25 9.77 7.73
N ALA A 28 -2.50 11.07 7.51
CA ALA A 28 -2.62 12.05 8.61
C ALA A 28 -3.76 11.76 9.60
N SER A 29 -4.80 11.03 9.16
CA SER A 29 -5.91 10.58 10.01
C SER A 29 -5.67 9.20 10.66
N TRP A 30 -4.52 8.58 10.39
CA TRP A 30 -4.14 7.24 10.86
C TRP A 30 -2.93 7.33 11.80
N SER A 31 -2.33 6.18 12.12
CA SER A 31 -1.12 6.12 12.94
C SER A 31 0.15 6.41 12.13
N ALA A 32 1.21 6.87 12.81
CA ALA A 32 2.52 7.05 12.18
C ALA A 32 3.08 5.72 11.64
N SER A 33 2.81 4.61 12.33
CA SER A 33 3.16 3.26 11.86
C SER A 33 2.48 2.90 10.55
N ASP A 34 1.20 3.25 10.35
CA ASP A 34 0.52 2.96 9.08
C ASP A 34 1.16 3.74 7.90
N ALA A 35 1.67 4.95 8.16
CA ALA A 35 2.40 5.74 7.15
C ALA A 35 3.73 5.10 6.77
N GLU A 36 4.46 4.56 7.75
CA GLU A 36 5.72 3.84 7.54
C GLU A 36 5.49 2.53 6.78
N ASP A 37 4.43 1.78 7.11
CA ASP A 37 4.03 0.57 6.40
C ASP A 37 3.73 0.85 4.92
N VAL A 38 2.98 1.93 4.63
CA VAL A 38 2.72 2.36 3.25
C VAL A 38 4.03 2.66 2.52
N LEU A 39 4.94 3.42 3.14
CA LEU A 39 6.22 3.77 2.54
C LEU A 39 7.08 2.54 2.24
N GLN A 40 7.20 1.62 3.19
CA GLN A 40 7.97 0.38 3.03
C GLN A 40 7.39 -0.49 1.92
N GLN A 41 6.07 -0.69 1.90
CA GLN A 41 5.40 -1.46 0.87
C GLN A 41 5.58 -0.82 -0.51
N SER A 42 5.56 0.51 -0.59
CA SER A 42 5.82 1.23 -1.85
C SER A 42 7.27 1.06 -2.32
N PHE A 43 8.26 1.02 -1.43
CA PHE A 43 9.64 0.72 -1.81
C PHE A 43 9.79 -0.69 -2.38
N LEU A 44 9.18 -1.69 -1.74
CA LEU A 44 9.18 -3.07 -2.22
C LEU A 44 8.59 -3.17 -3.63
N LEU A 45 7.38 -2.62 -3.82
CA LEU A 45 6.71 -2.62 -5.12
C LEU A 45 7.49 -1.83 -6.17
N ALA A 46 8.07 -0.69 -5.80
CA ALA A 46 8.89 0.10 -6.71
C ALA A 46 10.13 -0.68 -7.12
N PHE A 47 10.82 -1.33 -6.20
CA PHE A 47 12.01 -2.11 -6.51
C PHE A 47 11.68 -3.30 -7.43
N GLU A 48 10.60 -4.04 -7.15
CA GLU A 48 10.11 -5.14 -7.98
C GLU A 48 9.75 -4.68 -9.40
N ASN A 49 9.12 -3.51 -9.53
CA ASN A 49 8.69 -2.95 -10.81
C ASN A 49 9.76 -2.05 -11.46
N PHE A 50 10.92 -1.86 -10.84
CA PHE A 50 11.96 -0.96 -11.33
C PHE A 50 12.42 -1.27 -12.76
N PRO A 51 12.55 -2.55 -13.19
CA PRO A 51 12.88 -2.87 -14.59
C PRO A 51 11.87 -2.36 -15.63
N SER A 52 10.64 -2.02 -15.22
CA SER A 52 9.63 -1.45 -16.11
C SER A 52 9.78 0.06 -16.35
N LEU A 53 10.63 0.74 -15.57
CA LEU A 53 10.88 2.16 -15.70
C LEU A 53 11.72 2.42 -16.96
N LYS A 54 11.11 3.04 -17.98
CA LYS A 54 11.78 3.34 -19.25
C LYS A 54 12.73 4.54 -19.21
N GLU A 55 12.44 5.50 -18.33
CA GLU A 55 13.14 6.78 -18.25
C GLU A 55 13.41 7.14 -16.79
N GLU A 56 14.69 7.20 -16.41
CA GLU A 56 15.12 7.54 -15.04
C GLU A 56 14.63 8.93 -14.59
N ALA A 57 14.55 9.89 -15.52
CA ALA A 57 14.02 11.24 -15.24
C ALA A 57 12.56 11.24 -14.75
N LYS A 58 11.79 10.19 -15.02
CA LYS A 58 10.40 10.04 -14.59
C LYS A 58 10.28 9.29 -13.26
N PHE A 59 11.40 8.94 -12.60
CA PHE A 59 11.39 8.19 -11.36
C PHE A 59 10.48 8.82 -10.30
N ARG A 60 10.54 10.14 -10.09
CA ARG A 60 9.72 10.82 -9.09
C ARG A 60 8.22 10.62 -9.33
N SER A 61 7.72 10.95 -10.53
CA SER A 61 6.29 10.85 -10.82
C SER A 61 5.80 9.40 -10.81
N TRP A 62 6.62 8.49 -11.33
CA TRP A 62 6.36 7.06 -11.30
C TRP A 62 6.31 6.52 -9.85
N PHE A 63 7.27 6.86 -9.01
CA PHE A 63 7.34 6.39 -7.62
C PHE A 63 6.19 6.93 -6.78
N PHE A 64 5.84 8.22 -6.92
CA PHE A 64 4.71 8.81 -6.19
C PHE A 64 3.35 8.24 -6.65
N LYS A 65 3.24 7.79 -7.90
CA LYS A 65 2.08 7.01 -8.36
C LYS A 65 1.98 5.68 -7.62
N ILE A 66 3.09 4.95 -7.48
CA ILE A 66 3.15 3.71 -6.69
C ILE A 66 2.70 3.98 -5.25
N ILE A 67 3.24 5.01 -4.58
CA ILE A 67 2.82 5.39 -3.23
C ILE A 67 1.32 5.59 -3.13
N THR A 68 0.76 6.37 -4.06
CA THR A 68 -0.68 6.68 -4.06
C THR A 68 -1.51 5.41 -4.26
N THR A 69 -1.12 4.53 -5.18
CA THR A 69 -1.79 3.23 -5.37
C THR A 69 -1.66 2.33 -4.14
N THR A 70 -0.49 2.28 -3.50
CA THR A 70 -0.26 1.52 -2.26
C THR A 70 -1.17 2.04 -1.14
N PHE A 71 -1.27 3.35 -0.97
CA PHE A 71 -2.14 3.99 0.02
C PHE A 71 -3.62 3.61 -0.17
N TYR A 72 -4.15 3.69 -1.38
CA TYR A 72 -5.54 3.27 -1.63
C TYR A 72 -5.76 1.78 -1.31
N SER A 73 -4.76 0.93 -1.57
CA SER A 73 -4.82 -0.49 -1.18
C SER A 73 -4.79 -0.66 0.34
N SER A 74 -4.04 0.17 1.06
CA SER A 74 -3.96 0.12 2.53
C SER A 74 -5.22 0.63 3.22
N ILE A 75 -6.05 1.48 2.59
CA ILE A 75 -7.35 1.91 3.15
C ILE A 75 -8.20 0.69 3.53
N ARG A 76 -8.27 -0.32 2.65
CA ARG A 76 -9.01 -1.56 2.93
C ARG A 76 -8.41 -2.29 4.12
N LYS A 77 -7.08 -2.43 4.18
CA LYS A 77 -6.38 -3.10 5.29
C LYS A 77 -6.59 -2.37 6.62
N HIS A 78 -6.51 -1.03 6.62
CA HIS A 78 -6.74 -0.19 7.78
C HIS A 78 -8.19 -0.31 8.29
N PHE A 79 -9.17 -0.33 7.38
CA PHE A 79 -10.56 -0.61 7.73
C PHE A 79 -10.67 -1.95 8.47
N TRP A 80 -10.12 -3.05 7.92
CA TRP A 80 -10.14 -4.37 8.57
C TRP A 80 -9.40 -4.40 9.91
N LYS A 81 -8.30 -3.66 10.07
CA LYS A 81 -7.57 -3.53 11.35
C LYS A 81 -8.44 -2.95 12.48
N LYS A 82 -9.44 -2.12 12.14
CA LYS A 82 -10.45 -1.64 13.09
C LYS A 82 -11.47 -2.71 13.49
N PHE A 83 -11.80 -3.65 12.59
CA PHE A 83 -12.81 -4.69 12.82
C PHE A 83 -12.22 -6.02 13.30
N LEU A 84 -10.92 -6.25 13.14
CA LEU A 84 -10.21 -7.45 13.58
C LEU A 84 -9.02 -7.05 14.46
N PRO A 85 -9.22 -6.95 15.79
CA PRO A 85 -8.12 -6.72 16.72
C PRO A 85 -7.17 -7.91 16.64
N LEU A 86 -6.03 -7.75 15.98
CA LEU A 86 -5.00 -8.79 15.83
C LEU A 86 -4.06 -8.88 17.04
N ASP A 87 -4.41 -8.25 18.15
CA ASP A 87 -3.65 -8.31 19.39
C ASP A 87 -4.58 -8.46 20.58
N SER A 88 -5.09 -9.67 20.77
CA SER A 88 -5.74 -10.12 21.99
C SER A 88 -5.84 -11.63 21.93
N GLY A 89 -5.10 -12.33 22.78
CA GLY A 89 -5.36 -13.74 23.12
C GLY A 89 -6.73 -13.88 23.80
N THR A 90 -7.80 -13.62 23.06
CA THR A 90 -9.17 -13.55 23.58
C THR A 90 -10.10 -14.22 22.59
N GLN A 91 -10.87 -15.16 23.14
CA GLN A 91 -11.85 -16.00 22.47
C GLN A 91 -12.66 -15.21 21.44
N ILE A 92 -12.58 -15.64 20.17
CA ILE A 92 -13.37 -15.08 19.07
C ILE A 92 -14.85 -15.28 19.42
N LYS A 93 -15.53 -14.23 19.86
CA LYS A 93 -16.99 -14.15 19.77
C LYS A 93 -17.34 -13.81 18.32
N ASN A 94 -18.28 -14.56 17.76
CA ASN A 94 -18.70 -14.54 16.36
C ASN A 94 -19.40 -13.23 15.95
N ASP A 95 -18.70 -12.10 15.98
CA ASP A 95 -19.18 -10.82 15.46
C ASP A 95 -18.54 -10.52 14.11
N ILE A 96 -18.60 -11.48 13.17
CA ILE A 96 -18.21 -11.25 11.77
C ILE A 96 -19.41 -10.56 11.09
N PRO A 97 -19.28 -9.33 10.56
CA PRO A 97 -20.36 -8.71 9.80
C PRO A 97 -20.58 -9.46 8.49
N GLU A 98 -21.84 -9.78 8.19
CA GLU A 98 -22.33 -10.56 7.04
C GLU A 98 -22.24 -9.77 5.71
N VAL A 99 -21.11 -9.10 5.44
CA VAL A 99 -20.97 -8.15 4.32
C VAL A 99 -20.38 -8.80 3.06
N PHE A 100 -20.06 -10.09 3.12
CA PHE A 100 -19.56 -10.84 1.97
C PHE A 100 -20.29 -12.18 1.76
N SER A 101 -21.62 -12.13 1.58
CA SER A 101 -22.31 -13.16 0.78
C SER A 101 -21.95 -12.93 -0.70
N ARG A 102 -20.74 -13.35 -1.11
CA ARG A 102 -20.32 -13.37 -2.53
C ARG A 102 -21.20 -14.30 -3.40
N ALA A 103 -22.16 -15.02 -2.81
CA ALA A 103 -23.01 -15.98 -3.48
C ALA A 103 -24.17 -15.37 -4.30
N GLU A 104 -24.54 -14.09 -4.13
CA GLU A 104 -25.78 -13.57 -4.75
C GLU A 104 -25.58 -12.70 -6.00
N GLN A 105 -24.36 -12.56 -6.53
CA GLN A 105 -24.11 -11.69 -7.70
C GLN A 105 -24.03 -12.40 -9.06
N THR A 106 -24.30 -13.71 -9.15
CA THR A 106 -24.17 -14.46 -10.42
C THR A 106 -25.48 -14.85 -11.11
N GLU A 107 -26.66 -14.51 -10.57
CA GLU A 107 -27.93 -14.86 -11.25
C GLU A 107 -28.63 -13.70 -11.97
N HIS A 108 -28.29 -12.44 -11.70
CA HIS A 108 -29.02 -11.31 -12.32
C HIS A 108 -28.39 -10.74 -13.61
N ARG A 109 -27.67 -11.58 -14.37
CA ARG A 109 -27.15 -11.19 -15.71
C ARG A 109 -27.41 -12.22 -16.81
N MET A 110 -28.58 -12.86 -16.78
CA MET A 110 -29.23 -13.38 -17.99
C MET A 110 -30.75 -13.19 -17.88
N LEU A 111 -31.22 -12.01 -18.30
CA LEU A 111 -32.46 -11.83 -19.06
C LEU A 111 -32.15 -10.86 -20.20
#